data_AF-A0A354PIC6-F1
#
_entry.id   AF-A0A354PIC6-F1
#
_cell.length_a   1.000
_cell.length_b   1.000
_cell.length_c   1.000
_cell.angle_alpha   90.00
_cell.angle_beta   90.00
_cell.angle_gamma   90.00
#
_symmetry.space_group_name_H-M   'P 1'
#
loop_
_entity.id
_entity.type
_entity.pdbx_description
1 polymer ?
#
loop_
_entity_poly.entity_id
_entity_poly.type
_entity_poly.pdbx_seq_one_letter_code
_entity_poly.pdbx_strand_id
1 'polypeptide(L)'
;ICWGGMHSWKHMVDLLERVGHPERLGFQADMAHTLLYLMGYNAPEDAILPPDFDWSDTAAKQTALKKLTHALRPWTIDFHVAQNDGTVHGTGSHDKTGRHCLPDAPGGKLDIATDAGFWLRDEHGDVLKTIRHICWDGCMFPNSVMHKSETWNSILGAMLSVQDAHGWSE
;
A
#
# COMPACT_ATOMS: atom_id res chain seq x y z
N ILE A 1 -1.73 -10.59 -3.75
CA ILE A 1 -1.26 -10.26 -2.40
C ILE A 1 -2.39 -9.44 -1.80
N CYS A 2 -2.92 -9.89 -0.65
CA CYS A 2 -4.32 -9.82 -0.20
C CYS A 2 -5.26 -10.84 -0.87
N TRP A 3 -6.48 -10.93 -0.30
CA TRP A 3 -7.59 -11.79 -0.68
C TRP A 3 -7.98 -11.55 -2.15
N GLY A 4 -8.17 -12.63 -2.91
CA GLY A 4 -8.69 -12.55 -4.29
C GLY A 4 -7.73 -12.93 -5.43
N GLY A 5 -6.53 -13.46 -5.15
CA GLY A 5 -5.66 -14.03 -6.20
C GLY A 5 -4.96 -13.01 -7.09
N MET A 6 -4.81 -11.77 -6.62
CA MET A 6 -4.18 -10.70 -7.40
C MET A 6 -2.65 -10.78 -7.32
N HIS A 7 -2.01 -11.40 -8.31
CA HIS A 7 -0.59 -11.80 -8.22
C HIS A 7 0.40 -10.65 -8.44
N SER A 8 0.06 -9.67 -9.28
CA SER A 8 0.95 -8.56 -9.62
C SER A 8 0.17 -7.31 -10.02
N TRP A 9 0.88 -6.19 -10.13
CA TRP A 9 0.30 -4.95 -10.63
C TRP A 9 -0.08 -5.02 -12.11
N LYS A 10 0.66 -5.78 -12.95
CA LYS A 10 0.29 -5.94 -14.36
C LYS A 10 -0.97 -6.79 -14.51
N HIS A 11 -1.09 -7.87 -13.75
CA HIS A 11 -2.31 -8.68 -13.73
C HIS A 11 -3.52 -7.88 -13.24
N MET A 12 -3.33 -7.01 -12.24
CA MET A 12 -4.37 -6.08 -11.82
C MET A 12 -4.81 -5.14 -12.94
N VAL A 13 -3.86 -4.48 -13.61
CA VAL A 13 -4.16 -3.59 -14.74
C VAL A 13 -4.89 -4.32 -15.85
N ASP A 14 -4.37 -5.49 -16.30
CA ASP A 14 -5.00 -6.30 -17.35
C ASP A 14 -6.44 -6.72 -16.97
N LEU A 15 -6.67 -7.11 -15.72
CA LEU A 15 -8.02 -7.44 -15.24
C LEU A 15 -8.96 -6.22 -15.30
N LEU A 16 -8.51 -5.08 -14.77
CA LEU A 16 -9.31 -3.86 -14.70
C LEU A 16 -9.65 -3.34 -16.11
N GLU A 17 -8.69 -3.38 -17.03
CA GLU A 17 -8.86 -3.02 -18.43
C GLU A 17 -9.83 -3.97 -19.16
N ARG A 18 -9.71 -5.28 -18.93
CA ARG A 18 -10.62 -6.28 -19.53
C ARG A 18 -12.05 -6.16 -19.02
N VAL A 19 -12.22 -5.86 -17.74
CA VAL A 19 -13.56 -5.61 -17.18
C VAL A 19 -14.13 -4.33 -17.78
N GLY A 20 -13.33 -3.27 -17.93
CA GLY A 20 -13.72 -2.07 -18.68
C GLY A 20 -14.87 -1.27 -18.06
N HIS A 21 -15.16 -1.48 -16.77
CA HIS A 21 -16.24 -0.84 -16.03
C HIS A 21 -15.72 -0.07 -14.79
N PRO A 22 -14.89 0.98 -14.97
CA PRO A 22 -14.32 1.74 -13.86
C PRO A 22 -15.37 2.43 -12.96
N GLU A 23 -16.59 2.59 -13.46
CA GLU A 23 -17.73 3.13 -12.70
C GLU A 23 -18.37 2.12 -11.74
N ARG A 24 -17.99 0.84 -11.81
CA ARG A 24 -18.55 -0.26 -10.99
C ARG A 24 -17.50 -1.10 -10.28
N LEU A 25 -16.32 -1.24 -10.88
CA LEU A 25 -15.20 -2.00 -10.33
C LEU A 25 -13.97 -1.10 -10.26
N GLY A 26 -13.31 -1.10 -9.12
CA GLY A 26 -12.06 -0.39 -8.92
C GLY A 26 -11.07 -1.19 -8.09
N PHE A 27 -9.95 -0.53 -7.81
CA PHE A 27 -8.84 -1.03 -7.03
C PHE A 27 -8.84 -0.39 -5.64
N GLN A 28 -8.73 -1.22 -4.61
CA GLN A 28 -8.39 -0.77 -3.27
C GLN A 28 -6.88 -0.85 -3.12
N ALA A 29 -6.22 0.31 -2.99
CA ALA A 29 -4.78 0.38 -2.81
C ALA A 29 -4.43 0.27 -1.33
N ASP A 30 -3.74 -0.79 -0.94
CA ASP A 30 -3.16 -0.96 0.40
C ASP A 30 -1.64 -0.86 0.32
N MET A 31 -1.03 0.02 1.13
CA MET A 31 0.41 0.26 1.07
C MET A 31 1.27 -0.98 1.39
N ALA A 32 0.85 -1.82 2.35
CA ALA A 32 1.57 -3.03 2.72
C ALA A 32 1.53 -4.08 1.60
N HIS A 33 0.37 -4.26 0.98
CA HIS A 33 0.20 -5.19 -0.13
C HIS A 33 0.89 -4.73 -1.41
N THR A 34 0.75 -3.45 -1.75
CA THR A 34 1.30 -2.88 -2.98
C THR A 34 2.82 -2.75 -2.93
N LEU A 35 3.42 -2.62 -1.75
CA LEU A 35 4.87 -2.76 -1.57
C LEU A 35 5.38 -4.10 -2.11
N LEU A 36 4.65 -5.19 -1.87
CA LEU A 36 5.04 -6.52 -2.34
C LEU A 36 4.83 -6.73 -3.85
N TYR A 37 4.04 -5.88 -4.51
CA TYR A 37 4.04 -5.81 -5.98
C TYR A 37 5.35 -5.23 -6.51
N LEU A 38 5.97 -4.26 -5.83
CA LEU A 38 7.29 -3.77 -6.22
C LEU A 38 8.33 -4.88 -6.15
N MET A 39 8.22 -5.75 -5.14
CA MET A 39 9.12 -6.88 -4.91
C MET A 39 8.82 -8.11 -5.78
N GLY A 40 7.69 -8.12 -6.51
CA GLY A 40 7.26 -9.26 -7.33
C GLY A 40 7.02 -10.54 -6.54
N TYR A 41 6.58 -10.44 -5.28
CA TYR A 41 6.57 -11.59 -4.36
C TYR A 41 5.75 -12.80 -4.86
N ASN A 42 4.65 -12.54 -5.57
CA ASN A 42 3.79 -13.57 -6.17
C ASN A 42 4.04 -13.77 -7.69
N ALA A 43 4.80 -12.89 -8.33
CA ALA A 43 5.09 -12.89 -9.77
C ALA A 43 6.44 -12.17 -10.02
N PRO A 44 7.59 -12.87 -9.84
CA PRO A 44 8.92 -12.26 -9.95
C PRO A 44 9.19 -11.60 -11.31
N GLU A 45 8.58 -12.10 -12.38
CA GLU A 45 8.61 -11.54 -13.74
C GLU A 45 8.03 -10.12 -13.84
N ASP A 46 7.20 -9.72 -12.87
CA ASP A 46 6.56 -8.42 -12.79
C ASP A 46 7.19 -7.50 -11.72
N ALA A 47 8.25 -7.96 -11.05
CA ALA A 47 8.98 -7.17 -10.07
C ALA A 47 9.45 -5.84 -10.67
N ILE A 48 9.36 -4.77 -9.87
CA ILE A 48 9.89 -3.45 -10.22
C ILE A 48 11.26 -3.25 -9.57
N LEU A 49 11.43 -3.74 -8.35
CA LEU A 49 12.68 -3.73 -7.60
C LEU A 49 13.41 -5.07 -7.74
N PRO A 50 14.75 -5.08 -7.72
CA PRO A 50 15.51 -6.33 -7.72
C PRO A 50 15.31 -7.11 -6.41
N PRO A 51 15.51 -8.44 -6.39
CA PRO A 51 15.31 -9.28 -5.20
C PRO A 51 16.10 -8.83 -3.96
N ASP A 52 17.35 -8.39 -4.14
CA ASP A 52 18.25 -7.94 -3.07
C ASP A 52 18.31 -6.40 -2.99
N PHE A 53 17.16 -5.74 -3.17
CA PHE A 53 17.08 -4.28 -3.19
C PHE A 53 17.62 -3.65 -1.90
N ASP A 54 18.53 -2.68 -2.06
CA ASP A 54 19.01 -1.84 -0.97
C ASP A 54 17.95 -0.81 -0.58
N TRP A 55 17.29 -1.05 0.55
CA TRP A 55 16.24 -0.18 1.07
C TRP A 55 16.74 1.22 1.48
N SER A 56 18.05 1.45 1.54
CA SER A 56 18.60 2.80 1.72
C SER A 56 18.57 3.64 0.44
N ASP A 57 18.39 3.02 -0.73
CA ASP A 57 18.16 3.72 -2.00
C ASP A 57 16.72 4.22 -2.11
N THR A 58 16.44 5.30 -1.37
CA THR A 58 15.11 5.92 -1.33
C THR A 58 14.68 6.45 -2.69
N ALA A 59 15.61 6.89 -3.54
CA ALA A 59 15.32 7.41 -4.88
C ALA A 59 14.82 6.30 -5.82
N ALA A 60 15.46 5.13 -5.82
CA ALA A 60 14.99 3.97 -6.57
C ALA A 60 13.65 3.46 -6.04
N LYS A 61 13.46 3.43 -4.71
CA LYS A 61 12.16 3.07 -4.10
C LYS A 61 11.05 3.99 -4.57
N GLN A 62 11.26 5.31 -4.50
CA GLN A 62 10.27 6.30 -4.95
C GLN A 62 10.00 6.21 -6.44
N THR A 63 11.00 5.93 -7.27
CA THR A 63 10.83 5.69 -8.71
C THR A 63 9.94 4.47 -8.96
N ALA A 64 10.14 3.38 -8.20
CA ALA A 64 9.35 2.17 -8.29
C ALA A 64 7.90 2.39 -7.83
N LEU A 65 7.70 3.09 -6.71
CA LEU A 65 6.37 3.50 -6.22
C LEU A 65 5.64 4.34 -7.26
N LYS A 66 6.29 5.38 -7.80
CA LYS A 66 5.71 6.23 -8.85
C LYS A 66 5.28 5.43 -10.08
N LYS A 67 6.10 4.45 -10.52
CA LYS A 67 5.74 3.57 -11.64
C LYS A 67 4.50 2.74 -11.33
N LEU A 68 4.45 2.13 -10.15
CA LEU A 68 3.32 1.31 -9.71
C LEU A 68 2.04 2.14 -9.60
N THR A 69 2.10 3.27 -8.89
CA THR A 69 0.92 4.10 -8.68
C THR A 69 0.44 4.73 -9.97
N HIS A 70 1.33 5.16 -10.87
CA HIS A 70 0.91 5.68 -12.17
C HIS A 70 0.04 4.68 -12.95
N ALA A 71 0.32 3.38 -12.87
CA ALA A 71 -0.45 2.35 -13.55
C ALA A 71 -1.81 2.05 -12.87
N LEU A 72 -1.86 2.03 -11.54
CA LEU A 72 -3.04 1.57 -10.79
C LEU A 72 -3.94 2.69 -10.26
N ARG A 73 -3.40 3.90 -10.08
CA ARG A 73 -4.11 5.06 -9.53
C ARG A 73 -5.36 5.46 -10.33
N PRO A 74 -5.39 5.38 -11.68
CA PRO A 74 -6.63 5.63 -12.44
C PRO A 74 -7.80 4.72 -12.05
N TRP A 75 -7.50 3.54 -11.51
CA TRP A 75 -8.49 2.55 -11.08
C TRP A 75 -8.77 2.60 -9.58
N THR A 76 -8.03 3.42 -8.82
CA THR A 76 -8.08 3.38 -7.36
C THR A 76 -9.29 4.13 -6.84
N ILE A 77 -10.15 3.41 -6.10
CA ILE A 77 -11.40 3.94 -5.52
C ILE A 77 -11.36 3.97 -3.99
N ASP A 78 -10.39 3.30 -3.38
CA ASP A 78 -10.20 3.22 -1.95
C ASP A 78 -8.71 3.11 -1.60
N PHE A 79 -8.31 3.65 -0.45
CA PHE A 79 -6.91 3.71 -0.03
C PHE A 79 -6.72 3.42 1.45
N HIS A 80 -5.88 2.41 1.70
CA HIS A 80 -5.48 1.92 3.00
C HIS A 80 -4.04 2.33 3.28
N VAL A 81 -3.86 3.18 4.29
CA VAL A 81 -2.56 3.49 4.88
C VAL A 81 -2.11 2.28 5.70
N ALA A 82 -0.87 1.84 5.48
CA ALA A 82 -0.35 0.65 6.14
C ALA A 82 1.19 0.69 6.23
N GLN A 83 1.76 -0.20 7.03
CA GLN A 83 3.19 -0.46 7.12
C GLN A 83 3.50 -1.93 6.84
N ASN A 84 4.65 -2.21 6.24
CA ASN A 84 5.13 -3.56 5.95
C ASN A 84 6.67 -3.62 6.07
N ASP A 85 7.20 -4.75 6.53
CA ASP A 85 8.63 -4.98 6.74
C ASP A 85 9.36 -5.63 5.54
N GLY A 86 8.71 -5.69 4.38
CA GLY A 86 9.14 -6.40 3.18
C GLY A 86 8.76 -7.89 3.18
N THR A 87 7.99 -8.35 4.16
CA THR A 87 7.64 -9.77 4.31
C THR A 87 6.15 -10.04 4.15
N VAL A 88 5.82 -11.32 3.98
CA VAL A 88 4.46 -11.84 4.01
C VAL A 88 4.17 -12.49 5.35
N HIS A 89 2.89 -12.52 5.71
CA HIS A 89 2.35 -13.32 6.79
C HIS A 89 1.32 -14.30 6.23
N GLY A 90 1.31 -15.53 6.73
CA GLY A 90 0.33 -16.55 6.36
C GLY A 90 -0.42 -17.03 7.60
N THR A 91 -1.75 -17.17 7.49
CA THR A 91 -2.59 -17.74 8.56
C THR A 91 -3.63 -18.69 7.98
N GLY A 92 -3.75 -19.87 8.59
CA GLY A 92 -4.71 -20.90 8.14
C GLY A 92 -4.44 -21.37 6.72
N SER A 93 -5.46 -21.37 5.86
CA SER A 93 -5.36 -21.73 4.44
C SER A 93 -4.83 -20.60 3.53
N HIS A 94 -4.46 -19.46 4.10
CA HIS A 94 -3.89 -18.33 3.35
C HIS A 94 -2.38 -18.33 3.54
N ASP A 95 -1.67 -18.85 2.53
CA ASP A 95 -0.23 -19.06 2.64
C ASP A 95 0.59 -17.76 2.61
N LYS A 96 0.11 -16.71 1.92
CA LYS A 96 0.89 -15.49 1.64
C LYS A 96 0.01 -14.23 1.51
N THR A 97 -0.12 -13.45 2.57
CA THR A 97 -0.63 -12.06 2.52
C THR A 97 0.44 -11.07 2.95
N GLY A 98 0.37 -9.81 2.51
CA GLY A 98 1.39 -8.83 2.91
C GLY A 98 1.29 -8.54 4.39
N ARG A 99 2.38 -8.69 5.13
CA ARG A 99 2.40 -8.53 6.60
C ARG A 99 2.17 -7.07 7.00
N HIS A 100 1.02 -6.75 7.58
CA HIS A 100 0.83 -5.45 8.22
C HIS A 100 1.64 -5.37 9.50
N CYS A 101 2.33 -4.25 9.65
CA CYS A 101 3.15 -3.90 10.80
C CYS A 101 2.58 -2.66 11.49
N LEU A 102 2.94 -2.45 12.76
CA LEU A 102 2.68 -1.18 13.42
C LEU A 102 3.43 -0.04 12.71
N PRO A 103 2.95 1.22 12.80
CA PRO A 103 3.58 2.36 12.12
C PRO A 103 5.08 2.50 12.39
N ASP A 104 5.48 2.26 13.63
CA ASP A 104 6.84 2.39 14.19
C ASP A 104 7.64 1.08 14.20
N ALA A 105 7.17 0.06 13.47
CA ALA A 105 7.88 -1.22 13.41
C ALA A 105 9.34 -1.02 12.94
N PRO A 106 10.36 -1.52 13.68
CA PRO A 106 11.78 -1.27 13.38
C PRO A 106 12.24 -1.70 11.97
N GLY A 107 11.53 -2.64 11.35
CA GLY A 107 11.81 -3.13 9.99
C GLY A 107 10.95 -2.51 8.90
N GLY A 108 10.09 -1.54 9.21
CA GLY A 108 9.18 -0.90 8.28
C GLY A 108 9.91 -0.35 7.04
N LYS A 109 9.35 -0.60 5.87
CA LYS A 109 9.94 -0.21 4.57
C LYS A 109 9.28 1.02 3.97
N LEU A 110 8.09 1.36 4.46
CA LEU A 110 7.34 2.52 4.01
C LEU A 110 7.67 3.72 4.89
N ASP A 111 8.00 4.81 4.25
CA ASP A 111 7.87 6.13 4.87
C ASP A 111 6.41 6.53 4.68
N ILE A 112 5.59 6.32 5.71
CA ILE A 112 4.13 6.24 5.59
C ILE A 112 3.56 7.51 4.94
N ALA A 113 3.93 8.70 5.43
CA ALA A 113 3.44 9.95 4.88
C ALA A 113 3.98 10.16 3.45
N THR A 114 5.30 10.08 3.25
CA THR A 114 5.93 10.33 1.95
C THR A 114 5.41 9.38 0.87
N ASP A 115 5.32 8.09 1.17
CA ASP A 115 4.94 7.06 0.20
C ASP A 115 3.43 7.05 -0.08
N ALA A 116 2.58 7.46 0.88
CA ALA A 116 1.15 7.65 0.65
C ALA A 116 0.87 8.73 -0.42
N GLY A 117 1.77 9.72 -0.53
CA GLY A 117 1.68 10.77 -1.54
C GLY A 117 1.59 10.28 -2.97
N PHE A 118 2.21 9.14 -3.30
CA PHE A 118 2.14 8.57 -4.65
C PHE A 118 0.73 8.06 -5.02
N TRP A 119 -0.11 7.78 -4.03
CA TRP A 119 -1.51 7.39 -4.20
C TRP A 119 -2.46 8.58 -4.09
N LEU A 120 -2.15 9.54 -3.21
CA LEU A 120 -3.05 10.66 -2.89
C LEU A 120 -2.86 11.87 -3.80
N ARG A 121 -1.76 11.97 -4.54
CA ARG A 121 -1.50 13.07 -5.46
C ARG A 121 -1.37 12.57 -6.90
N ASP A 122 -1.74 13.41 -7.86
CA ASP A 122 -1.48 13.18 -9.27
C ASP A 122 -0.01 13.47 -9.66
N GLU A 123 0.33 13.35 -10.95
CA GLU A 123 1.67 13.65 -11.46
C GLU A 123 2.06 15.15 -11.40
N HIS A 124 1.08 16.04 -11.24
CA HIS A 124 1.27 17.48 -11.09
C HIS A 124 1.38 17.90 -9.63
N GLY A 125 1.08 16.99 -8.70
CA GLY A 125 1.12 17.19 -7.26
C GLY A 125 -0.22 17.60 -6.67
N ASP A 126 -1.29 17.63 -7.45
CA ASP A 126 -2.63 17.98 -6.97
C ASP A 126 -3.25 16.79 -6.22
N VAL A 127 -4.01 17.09 -5.16
CA VAL A 127 -4.68 16.08 -4.34
C VAL A 127 -5.81 15.43 -5.14
N LEU A 128 -5.79 14.10 -5.22
CA LEU A 128 -6.83 13.33 -5.88
C LEU A 128 -8.11 13.33 -5.04
N LYS A 129 -9.22 13.73 -5.68
CA LYS A 129 -10.56 13.77 -5.04
C LYS A 129 -11.33 12.45 -5.15
N THR A 130 -10.76 11.44 -5.79
CA THR A 130 -11.38 10.11 -5.93
C THR A 130 -11.40 9.34 -4.60
N ILE A 131 -10.38 9.53 -3.77
CA ILE A 131 -10.25 8.90 -2.45
C ILE A 131 -10.90 9.80 -1.39
N ARG A 132 -12.12 9.47 -0.99
CA ARG A 132 -12.94 10.25 -0.04
C ARG A 132 -12.63 10.02 1.43
N HIS A 133 -12.06 8.86 1.76
CA HIS A 133 -11.62 8.52 3.11
C HIS A 133 -10.26 7.81 3.03
N ILE A 134 -9.42 8.02 4.04
CA ILE A 134 -8.24 7.18 4.28
C ILE A 134 -8.47 6.40 5.56
N CYS A 135 -8.05 5.13 5.59
CA CYS A 135 -8.10 4.30 6.79
C CYS A 135 -6.76 3.61 7.04
N TRP A 136 -6.54 3.20 8.28
CA TRP A 136 -5.38 2.37 8.63
C TRP A 136 -5.76 0.90 8.48
N ASP A 137 -4.97 0.13 7.74
CA ASP A 137 -5.11 -1.33 7.70
C ASP A 137 -4.22 -1.98 8.76
N GLY A 138 -4.87 -2.53 9.79
CA GLY A 138 -4.25 -3.32 10.85
C GLY A 138 -4.66 -4.79 10.80
N CYS A 139 -5.15 -5.28 9.66
CA CYS A 139 -5.52 -6.68 9.54
C CYS A 139 -4.29 -7.52 9.88
N MET A 140 -4.45 -8.51 10.78
CA MET A 140 -3.38 -9.35 11.35
C MET A 140 -2.68 -8.85 12.63
N PHE A 141 -3.10 -7.75 13.26
CA PHE A 141 -2.62 -7.48 14.63
C PHE A 141 -3.23 -8.47 15.63
N PRO A 142 -2.42 -9.12 16.49
CA PRO A 142 -2.97 -9.94 17.56
C PRO A 142 -3.72 -9.07 18.58
N ASN A 143 -4.73 -9.63 19.25
CA ASN A 143 -5.51 -8.89 20.25
C ASN A 143 -4.64 -8.20 21.31
N SER A 144 -3.54 -8.82 21.73
CA SER A 144 -2.61 -8.24 22.70
C SER A 144 -1.95 -6.93 22.23
N VAL A 145 -1.83 -6.71 20.92
CA VAL A 145 -1.39 -5.44 20.33
C VAL A 145 -2.55 -4.44 20.32
N MET A 146 -3.74 -4.86 19.87
CA MET A 146 -4.93 -4.00 19.83
C MET A 146 -5.41 -3.52 21.20
N HIS A 147 -5.08 -4.23 22.29
CA HIS A 147 -5.42 -3.83 23.65
C HIS A 147 -4.52 -2.73 24.24
N LYS A 148 -3.44 -2.35 23.54
CA LYS A 148 -2.51 -1.30 23.99
C LYS A 148 -2.99 0.07 23.49
N SER A 149 -3.15 1.03 24.39
CA SER A 149 -3.48 2.42 24.02
C SER A 149 -2.45 3.02 23.06
N GLU A 150 -1.18 2.66 23.24
CA GLU A 150 -0.06 3.17 22.46
C GLU A 150 -0.21 2.80 20.98
N THR A 151 -0.74 1.61 20.68
CA THR A 151 -1.00 1.18 19.30
C THR A 151 -1.92 2.16 18.58
N TRP A 152 -3.01 2.56 19.20
CA TRP A 152 -3.97 3.49 18.59
C TRP A 152 -3.41 4.90 18.48
N ASN A 153 -2.63 5.36 19.46
CA ASN A 153 -1.95 6.65 19.40
C ASN A 153 -0.93 6.70 18.25
N SER A 154 -0.13 5.64 18.07
CA SER A 154 0.84 5.54 16.96
C SER A 154 0.12 5.51 15.60
N ILE A 155 -0.98 4.75 15.48
CA ILE A 155 -1.78 4.71 14.25
C ILE A 155 -2.37 6.08 13.96
N LEU A 156 -3.00 6.72 14.95
CA LEU A 156 -3.56 8.06 14.76
C LEU A 156 -2.48 9.07 14.35
N GLY A 157 -1.31 9.04 14.98
CA GLY A 157 -0.18 9.90 14.61
C GLY A 157 0.28 9.70 13.16
N ALA A 158 0.32 8.45 12.69
CA ALA A 158 0.67 8.13 11.31
C ALA A 158 -0.43 8.57 10.31
N MET A 159 -1.71 8.44 10.67
CA MET A 159 -2.81 8.93 9.84
C MET A 159 -2.81 10.45 9.74
N LEU A 160 -2.58 11.15 10.85
CA LEU A 160 -2.47 12.61 10.88
C LEU A 160 -1.28 13.10 10.03
N SER A 161 -0.13 12.42 10.07
CA SER A 161 1.02 12.82 9.24
C SER A 161 0.74 12.69 7.74
N VAL A 162 -0.05 11.69 7.32
CA VAL A 162 -0.53 11.58 5.94
C VAL A 162 -1.47 12.75 5.61
N GLN A 163 -2.42 13.09 6.49
CA GLN A 163 -3.33 14.21 6.28
C GLN A 163 -2.58 15.54 6.16
N ASP A 164 -1.67 15.82 7.08
CA ASP A 164 -0.88 17.05 7.12
C ASP A 164 0.01 17.19 5.88
N ALA A 165 0.67 16.11 5.44
CA ALA A 165 1.54 16.13 4.25
C ALA A 165 0.76 16.27 2.93
N HIS A 166 -0.44 15.73 2.87
CA HIS A 166 -1.23 15.66 1.64
C HIS A 166 -2.40 16.64 1.59
N GLY A 167 -2.59 17.47 2.61
CA GLY A 167 -3.70 18.42 2.70
C GLY A 167 -5.05 17.72 2.57
N TRP A 168 -5.10 16.47 3.00
CA TRP A 168 -6.27 15.64 2.85
C TRP A 168 -7.26 16.01 3.96
N SER A 169 -8.40 16.59 3.56
CA SER A 169 -9.54 16.90 4.41
C SER A 169 -10.80 16.59 3.62
N GLU A 170 -11.74 15.86 4.21
CA GLU A 170 -13.09 15.73 3.64
C GLU A 170 -13.88 17.04 3.74
#